data_AF-A0A519Z1I7-F1
#
_entry.id   AF-A0A519Z1I7-F1
#
_cell.length_a   1.000
_cell.length_b   1.000
_cell.length_c   1.000
_cell.angle_alpha   90.00
_cell.angle_beta   90.00
_cell.angle_gamma   90.00
#
_symmetry.space_group_name_H-M   'P 1'
#
loop_
_entity.id
_entity.type
_entity.pdbx_description
1 polymer ?
#
loop_
_entity_poly.entity_id
_entity_poly.type
_entity_poly.pdbx_seq_one_letter_code
_entity_poly.pdbx_strand_id
1 'polypeptide(L)'
;AGLGGMARREALIDSIRKQEPNVLLLDSGDIWQGTPYFNFFLGEMEYKLMSRMKYDASTFGNHDFDNGLEGLQKQLPNAGFPFLVANYDFSATPLAGRFAPYKVFERAGARIGVFGLGIELKGLVADKNFGTTQYLDPVTVAKAQVQQLRQHERCDMVICLSHLGYKYEGEKIDDRKLAAQVGGIDLILGGHTHTFMPAPEPITGPNGHVTLINQVGWSGINLGRIDFDMRRGAQPVRATGALVLPVSATC
;
A
#
# COMPACT_ATOMS: atom_id res chain seq x y z
N ALA A 1 10.48 2.77 23.27
CA ALA A 1 11.12 1.43 23.31
C ALA A 1 10.07 0.38 23.66
N GLY A 2 10.17 -0.84 23.12
CA GLY A 2 9.22 -1.93 23.41
C GLY A 2 8.03 -2.08 22.45
N LEU A 3 7.95 -1.26 21.39
CA LEU A 3 6.95 -1.38 20.31
C LEU A 3 7.57 -2.00 19.05
N GLY A 4 6.72 -2.52 18.15
CA GLY A 4 7.09 -3.19 16.92
C GLY A 4 7.48 -4.67 17.11
N GLY A 5 8.13 -5.22 16.10
CA GLY A 5 8.58 -6.61 16.05
C GLY A 5 7.63 -7.52 15.27
N MET A 6 8.18 -8.27 14.32
CA MET A 6 7.41 -9.12 13.39
C MET A 6 6.58 -10.18 14.11
N ALA A 7 7.12 -10.84 15.16
CA ALA A 7 6.38 -11.85 15.92
C ALA A 7 5.14 -11.29 16.65
N ARG A 8 5.23 -10.07 17.18
CA ARG A 8 4.10 -9.40 17.85
C ARG A 8 3.06 -8.95 16.83
N ARG A 9 3.52 -8.46 15.68
CA ARG A 9 2.64 -8.11 14.56
C ARG A 9 1.87 -9.34 14.07
N GLU A 10 2.55 -10.47 13.89
CA GLU A 10 1.94 -11.76 13.52
C GLU A 10 0.85 -12.16 14.54
N ALA A 11 1.16 -12.13 15.84
CA ALA A 11 0.19 -12.46 16.88
C ALA A 11 -1.06 -11.55 16.87
N LEU A 12 -0.86 -10.23 16.67
CA LEU A 12 -1.96 -9.28 16.56
C LEU A 12 -2.82 -9.52 15.32
N ILE A 13 -2.20 -9.75 14.16
CA ILE A 13 -2.88 -10.09 12.91
C ILE A 13 -3.71 -11.37 13.07
N ASP A 14 -3.12 -12.41 13.68
CA ASP A 14 -3.80 -13.68 13.91
C ASP A 14 -4.98 -13.53 14.88
N SER A 15 -4.86 -12.69 15.90
CA SER A 15 -5.96 -12.37 16.81
C SER A 15 -7.13 -11.71 16.07
N ILE A 16 -6.85 -10.74 15.19
CA ILE A 16 -7.87 -10.08 14.37
C ILE A 16 -8.54 -11.09 13.43
N ARG A 17 -7.77 -11.92 12.73
CA ARG A 17 -8.31 -12.93 11.80
C ARG A 17 -9.11 -14.04 12.47
N LYS A 18 -8.91 -14.30 13.78
CA LYS A 18 -9.77 -15.20 14.56
C LYS A 18 -11.14 -14.59 14.87
N GLN A 19 -11.21 -13.27 14.93
CA GLN A 19 -12.45 -12.53 15.22
C GLN A 19 -13.19 -12.14 13.94
N GLU A 20 -12.44 -11.88 12.87
CA GLU A 20 -12.97 -11.33 11.62
C GLU A 20 -12.71 -12.28 10.43
N PRO A 21 -13.76 -12.77 9.74
CA PRO A 21 -13.61 -13.72 8.65
C PRO A 21 -13.14 -13.09 7.33
N ASN A 22 -13.34 -11.77 7.15
CA ASN A 22 -13.13 -11.07 5.88
C ASN A 22 -12.04 -9.99 6.01
N VAL A 23 -10.80 -10.42 6.22
CA VAL A 23 -9.66 -9.50 6.38
C VAL A 23 -8.87 -9.40 5.07
N LEU A 24 -8.45 -8.17 4.74
CA LEU A 24 -7.36 -7.88 3.82
C LEU A 24 -6.20 -7.27 4.61
N LEU A 25 -5.01 -7.84 4.48
CA LEU A 25 -3.79 -7.32 5.07
C LEU A 25 -2.92 -6.71 3.98
N LEU A 26 -2.74 -5.40 4.01
CA LEU A 26 -2.08 -4.63 2.95
C LEU A 26 -0.91 -3.85 3.53
N ASP A 27 0.10 -3.60 2.70
CA ASP A 27 1.29 -2.82 3.05
C ASP A 27 1.54 -1.73 2.00
N SER A 28 2.01 -0.56 2.46
CA SER A 28 2.21 0.59 1.58
C SER A 28 3.65 0.77 1.13
N GLY A 29 4.53 -0.23 1.26
CA GLY A 29 5.92 -0.20 0.76
C GLY A 29 6.96 0.28 1.79
N ASP A 30 8.20 0.43 1.35
CA ASP A 30 9.40 0.60 2.19
C ASP A 30 9.63 -0.57 3.16
N ILE A 31 9.46 -1.79 2.65
CA ILE A 31 9.58 -3.02 3.45
C ILE A 31 11.01 -3.23 3.93
N TRP A 32 11.98 -2.78 3.13
CA TRP A 32 13.42 -2.99 3.34
C TRP A 32 14.10 -1.97 4.26
N GLN A 33 13.37 -1.00 4.80
CA GLN A 33 13.99 0.09 5.54
C GLN A 33 14.30 -0.28 7.01
N GLY A 34 15.45 0.21 7.50
CA GLY A 34 15.57 0.66 8.89
C GLY A 34 15.98 -0.36 9.96
N THR A 35 16.50 -1.54 9.59
CA THR A 35 17.05 -2.48 10.59
C THR A 35 18.42 -3.05 10.19
N PRO A 36 19.29 -3.40 11.15
CA PRO A 36 20.50 -4.17 10.85
C PRO A 36 20.20 -5.47 10.09
N TYR A 37 19.01 -6.07 10.28
CA TYR A 37 18.59 -7.28 9.57
C TYR A 37 18.54 -7.06 8.06
N PHE A 38 18.05 -5.92 7.57
CA PHE A 38 18.12 -5.62 6.14
C PHE A 38 19.56 -5.57 5.64
N ASN A 39 20.46 -4.92 6.38
CA ASN A 39 21.87 -4.83 5.99
C ASN A 39 22.56 -6.21 5.90
N PHE A 40 22.10 -7.19 6.69
CA PHE A 40 22.65 -8.55 6.70
C PHE A 40 21.95 -9.52 5.74
N PHE A 41 20.62 -9.44 5.61
CA PHE A 41 19.79 -10.39 4.86
C PHE A 41 19.25 -9.84 3.54
N LEU A 42 19.53 -8.57 3.23
CA LEU A 42 19.24 -7.92 1.96
C LEU A 42 17.76 -8.02 1.53
N GLY A 43 16.84 -7.96 2.49
CA GLY A 43 15.38 -7.97 2.26
C GLY A 43 14.70 -9.34 2.25
N GLU A 44 15.46 -10.44 2.32
CA GLU A 44 14.92 -11.81 2.28
C GLU A 44 13.99 -12.10 3.46
N MET A 45 14.42 -11.73 4.66
CA MET A 45 13.73 -12.06 5.91
C MET A 45 12.39 -11.33 6.02
N GLU A 46 12.36 -10.07 5.61
CA GLU A 46 11.16 -9.23 5.60
C GLU A 46 10.07 -9.87 4.73
N TYR A 47 10.41 -10.25 3.50
CA TYR A 47 9.47 -10.91 2.59
C TYR A 47 9.01 -12.27 3.11
N LYS A 48 9.91 -13.12 3.61
CA LYS A 48 9.52 -14.42 4.19
C LYS A 48 8.55 -14.27 5.37
N LEU A 49 8.80 -13.31 6.24
CA LEU A 49 7.95 -13.06 7.41
C LEU A 49 6.60 -12.46 7.01
N MET A 50 6.56 -11.53 6.06
CA MET A 50 5.30 -11.01 5.52
C MET A 50 4.49 -12.10 4.77
N SER A 51 5.16 -12.96 4.01
CA SER A 51 4.54 -14.13 3.39
C SER A 51 3.94 -15.07 4.41
N ARG A 52 4.65 -15.33 5.51
CA ARG A 52 4.15 -16.12 6.65
C ARG A 52 2.93 -15.47 7.31
N MET A 53 2.95 -14.14 7.46
CA MET A 53 1.80 -13.35 7.92
C MET A 53 0.68 -13.24 6.87
N LYS A 54 0.85 -13.80 5.66
CA LYS A 54 -0.14 -13.81 4.58
C LYS A 54 -0.62 -12.40 4.23
N TYR A 55 0.29 -11.47 3.93
CA TYR A 55 -0.12 -10.21 3.31
C TYR A 55 -0.84 -10.50 1.98
N ASP A 56 -1.86 -9.70 1.66
CA ASP A 56 -2.68 -9.87 0.47
C ASP A 56 -2.08 -9.14 -0.75
N ALA A 57 -1.43 -8.00 -0.51
CA ALA A 57 -0.66 -7.21 -1.48
C ALA A 57 0.22 -6.16 -0.79
N SER A 58 1.23 -5.66 -1.50
CA SER A 58 1.96 -4.43 -1.15
C SER A 58 2.18 -3.56 -2.40
N THR A 59 2.57 -2.30 -2.22
CA THR A 59 3.16 -1.45 -3.28
C THR A 59 4.66 -1.27 -3.01
N PHE A 60 5.37 -0.56 -3.90
CA PHE A 60 6.76 -0.20 -3.67
C PHE A 60 6.92 1.18 -3.06
N GLY A 61 7.79 1.27 -2.07
CA GLY A 61 8.41 2.50 -1.63
C GLY A 61 9.78 2.74 -2.26
N ASN A 62 10.41 3.85 -1.91
CA ASN A 62 11.73 4.19 -2.47
C ASN A 62 12.83 3.27 -1.93
N HIS A 63 12.73 2.80 -0.69
CA HIS A 63 13.74 1.92 -0.07
C HIS A 63 13.69 0.48 -0.60
N ASP A 64 12.60 0.07 -1.25
CA ASP A 64 12.53 -1.23 -1.94
C ASP A 64 13.48 -1.30 -3.17
N PHE A 65 14.12 -0.19 -3.53
CA PHE A 65 15.14 -0.10 -4.57
C PHE A 65 16.57 0.05 -4.02
N ASP A 66 16.78 0.02 -2.71
CA ASP A 66 18.12 0.26 -2.12
C ASP A 66 19.17 -0.77 -2.57
N ASN A 67 18.74 -2.01 -2.85
CA ASN A 67 19.59 -3.08 -3.40
C ASN A 67 19.60 -3.14 -4.93
N GLY A 68 19.01 -2.16 -5.61
CA GLY A 68 18.86 -2.12 -7.06
C GLY A 68 17.85 -3.11 -7.61
N LEU A 69 17.60 -3.04 -8.92
CA LEU A 69 16.63 -3.90 -9.61
C LEU A 69 17.02 -5.39 -9.55
N GLU A 70 18.31 -5.71 -9.60
CA GLU A 70 18.82 -7.09 -9.47
C GLU A 70 18.60 -7.63 -8.06
N GLY A 71 18.84 -6.80 -7.04
CA GLY A 71 18.55 -7.14 -5.65
C GLY A 71 17.06 -7.41 -5.44
N LEU A 72 16.21 -6.52 -5.95
CA LEU A 72 14.75 -6.69 -5.95
C LEU A 72 14.35 -7.99 -6.64
N GLN A 73 14.79 -8.21 -7.88
CA GLN A 73 14.50 -9.43 -8.61
C GLN A 73 14.90 -10.71 -7.84
N LYS A 74 16.06 -10.68 -7.17
CA LYS A 74 16.54 -11.82 -6.39
C LYS A 74 15.66 -12.14 -5.20
N GLN A 75 15.04 -11.13 -4.58
CA GLN A 75 14.22 -11.33 -3.38
C GLN A 75 12.75 -11.61 -3.66
N LEU A 76 12.20 -11.17 -4.80
CA LEU A 76 10.80 -11.39 -5.17
C LEU A 76 10.28 -12.84 -4.96
N PRO A 77 11.05 -13.92 -5.20
CA PRO A 77 10.59 -15.28 -4.92
C PRO A 77 10.21 -15.56 -3.45
N ASN A 78 10.69 -14.74 -2.51
CA ASN A 78 10.35 -14.86 -1.09
C ASN A 78 9.02 -14.16 -0.72
N ALA A 79 8.49 -13.32 -1.61
CA ALA A 79 7.20 -12.64 -1.44
C ALA A 79 6.06 -13.53 -1.97
N GLY A 80 5.31 -14.13 -1.05
CA GLY A 80 4.11 -14.92 -1.29
C GLY A 80 2.86 -14.05 -1.51
N PHE A 81 3.07 -12.77 -1.81
CA PHE A 81 2.05 -11.76 -2.08
C PHE A 81 2.50 -10.91 -3.27
N PRO A 82 1.57 -10.38 -4.07
CA PRO A 82 1.90 -9.54 -5.21
C PRO A 82 2.31 -8.14 -4.76
N PHE A 83 3.29 -7.58 -5.46
CA PHE A 83 3.48 -6.14 -5.53
C PHE A 83 2.56 -5.57 -6.62
N LEU A 84 1.78 -4.56 -6.25
CA LEU A 84 0.90 -3.81 -7.14
C LEU A 84 1.51 -2.44 -7.36
N VAL A 85 1.72 -2.07 -8.62
CA VAL A 85 2.26 -0.75 -8.97
C VAL A 85 1.84 -0.38 -10.38
N ALA A 86 1.14 0.73 -10.51
CA ALA A 86 0.55 1.15 -11.77
C ALA A 86 1.34 2.28 -12.47
N ASN A 87 2.16 3.03 -11.72
CA ASN A 87 2.85 4.23 -12.22
C ASN A 87 4.37 4.07 -12.39
N TYR A 88 4.87 2.84 -12.33
CA TYR A 88 6.24 2.52 -12.75
C TYR A 88 6.19 1.66 -14.01
N ASP A 89 6.90 2.09 -15.05
CA ASP A 89 7.15 1.26 -16.22
C ASP A 89 8.51 0.58 -16.11
N PHE A 90 8.47 -0.75 -15.98
CA PHE A 90 9.64 -1.62 -15.90
C PHE A 90 10.01 -2.27 -17.24
N SER A 91 9.33 -1.93 -18.34
CA SER A 91 9.48 -2.58 -19.65
C SER A 91 10.93 -2.62 -20.17
N ALA A 92 11.72 -1.60 -19.85
CA ALA A 92 13.13 -1.49 -20.23
C ALA A 92 14.10 -2.02 -19.16
N THR A 93 13.62 -2.82 -18.21
CA THR A 93 14.40 -3.29 -17.04
C THR A 93 14.34 -4.82 -16.90
N PRO A 94 15.17 -5.44 -16.04
CA PRO A 94 15.06 -6.87 -15.70
C PRO A 94 13.70 -7.29 -15.11
N LEU A 95 12.92 -6.32 -14.61
CA LEU A 95 11.60 -6.53 -13.99
C LEU A 95 10.43 -6.36 -14.99
N ALA A 96 10.69 -6.33 -16.29
CA ALA A 96 9.66 -6.23 -17.32
C ALA A 96 8.56 -7.30 -17.12
N GLY A 97 7.30 -6.85 -17.08
CA GLY A 97 6.12 -7.72 -16.94
C GLY A 97 5.98 -8.43 -15.59
N ARG A 98 6.75 -8.05 -14.56
CA ARG A 98 6.72 -8.72 -13.25
C ARG A 98 5.56 -8.28 -12.35
N PHE A 99 5.06 -7.07 -12.51
CA PHE A 99 4.09 -6.48 -11.59
C PHE A 99 2.79 -6.15 -12.29
N ALA A 100 1.69 -6.39 -11.59
CA ALA A 100 0.37 -5.98 -12.02
C ALA A 100 0.07 -4.58 -11.51
N PRO A 101 -0.68 -3.74 -12.25
CA PRO A 101 -1.10 -2.44 -11.76
C PRO A 101 -2.12 -2.54 -10.62
N TYR A 102 -2.96 -3.58 -10.65
CA TYR A 102 -4.04 -3.81 -9.69
C TYR A 102 -4.32 -5.30 -9.49
N LYS A 103 -5.12 -5.61 -8.46
CA LYS A 103 -5.74 -6.90 -8.22
C LYS A 103 -7.13 -6.73 -7.64
N VAL A 104 -8.06 -7.60 -8.06
CA VAL A 104 -9.41 -7.67 -7.47
C VAL A 104 -9.45 -8.79 -6.43
N PHE A 105 -9.90 -8.46 -5.24
CA PHE A 105 -10.15 -9.40 -4.15
C PHE A 105 -11.65 -9.58 -3.95
N GLU A 106 -12.08 -10.81 -3.71
CA GLU A 106 -13.46 -11.10 -3.32
C GLU A 106 -13.51 -11.50 -1.85
N ARG A 107 -14.42 -10.87 -1.10
CA ARG A 107 -14.69 -11.15 0.32
C ARG A 107 -16.18 -11.06 0.58
N ALA A 108 -16.79 -12.14 1.09
CA ALA A 108 -18.23 -12.22 1.32
C ALA A 108 -19.12 -11.70 0.16
N GLY A 109 -18.70 -11.91 -1.10
CA GLY A 109 -19.42 -11.48 -2.30
C GLY A 109 -19.21 -10.01 -2.72
N ALA A 110 -18.44 -9.22 -1.98
CA ALA A 110 -17.99 -7.89 -2.38
C ALA A 110 -16.69 -7.96 -3.18
N ARG A 111 -16.57 -7.14 -4.23
CA ARG A 111 -15.38 -7.02 -5.10
C ARG A 111 -14.57 -5.78 -4.71
N ILE A 112 -13.35 -5.99 -4.23
CA ILE A 112 -12.44 -4.95 -3.76
C ILE A 112 -11.28 -4.85 -4.73
N GLY A 113 -11.24 -3.77 -5.50
CA GLY A 113 -10.12 -3.44 -6.38
C GLY A 113 -9.01 -2.75 -5.59
N VAL A 114 -7.80 -3.28 -5.64
CA VAL A 114 -6.62 -2.65 -5.03
C VAL A 114 -5.63 -2.36 -6.13
N PHE A 115 -5.14 -1.13 -6.22
CA PHE A 115 -4.04 -0.74 -7.11
C PHE A 115 -2.94 -0.03 -6.31
N GLY A 116 -1.74 0.05 -6.87
CA GLY A 116 -0.60 0.66 -6.19
C GLY A 116 0.01 1.85 -6.93
N LEU A 117 0.53 2.80 -6.17
CA LEU A 117 1.33 3.93 -6.66
C LEU A 117 2.63 4.03 -5.87
N GLY A 118 3.74 4.23 -6.56
CA GLY A 118 5.04 4.55 -5.98
C GLY A 118 5.38 6.04 -6.12
N ILE A 119 6.39 6.50 -5.38
CA ILE A 119 6.92 7.87 -5.44
C ILE A 119 7.96 8.06 -6.56
N GLU A 120 8.16 9.28 -7.04
CA GLU A 120 9.26 9.54 -7.98
C GLU A 120 10.62 9.20 -7.35
N LEU A 121 11.30 8.22 -7.92
CA LEU A 121 12.57 7.68 -7.38
C LEU A 121 13.75 8.64 -7.61
N LYS A 122 13.69 9.46 -8.66
CA LYS A 122 14.77 10.40 -9.00
C LYS A 122 14.98 11.40 -7.87
N GLY A 123 16.21 11.47 -7.37
CA GLY A 123 16.57 12.33 -6.23
C GLY A 123 16.30 11.73 -4.85
N LEU A 124 15.63 10.58 -4.77
CA LEU A 124 15.45 9.79 -3.54
C LEU A 124 16.30 8.53 -3.54
N VAL A 125 16.50 7.93 -4.71
CA VAL A 125 17.25 6.70 -4.93
C VAL A 125 18.38 6.98 -5.91
N ALA A 126 19.52 6.31 -5.77
CA ALA A 126 20.61 6.43 -6.73
C ALA A 126 20.18 5.95 -8.12
N ASP A 127 20.48 6.71 -9.18
CA ASP A 127 20.05 6.40 -10.56
C ASP A 127 20.35 4.97 -11.01
N LYS A 128 21.50 4.42 -10.60
CA LYS A 128 21.88 3.02 -10.90
C LYS A 128 20.92 1.97 -10.32
N ASN A 129 20.22 2.29 -9.23
CA ASN A 129 19.41 1.35 -8.47
C ASN A 129 17.99 1.20 -9.05
N PHE A 130 17.45 2.24 -9.69
CA PHE A 130 16.17 2.14 -10.40
C PHE A 130 16.33 2.09 -11.92
N GLY A 131 17.55 2.28 -12.43
CA GLY A 131 17.89 2.09 -13.83
C GLY A 131 17.02 2.91 -14.77
N THR A 132 16.45 2.24 -15.75
CA THR A 132 15.57 2.82 -16.78
C THR A 132 14.08 2.77 -16.41
N THR A 133 13.75 2.47 -15.14
CA THR A 133 12.36 2.48 -14.66
C THR A 133 11.76 3.87 -14.87
N GLN A 134 10.67 3.96 -15.61
CA GLN A 134 10.03 5.25 -15.87
C GLN A 134 8.96 5.54 -14.83
N TYR A 135 8.94 6.77 -14.34
CA TYR A 135 7.89 7.29 -13.47
C TYR A 135 6.78 7.91 -14.30
N LEU A 136 5.58 7.39 -14.18
CA LEU A 136 4.39 7.90 -14.85
C LEU A 136 3.61 8.82 -13.91
N ASP A 137 2.92 9.81 -14.48
CA ASP A 137 2.10 10.74 -13.69
C ASP A 137 1.04 9.98 -12.86
N PRO A 138 1.10 10.03 -11.51
CA PRO A 138 0.24 9.23 -10.66
C PRO A 138 -1.23 9.65 -10.75
N VAL A 139 -1.54 10.91 -11.07
CA VAL A 139 -2.93 11.37 -11.20
C VAL A 139 -3.58 10.74 -12.43
N THR A 140 -2.91 10.79 -13.58
CA THR A 140 -3.36 10.18 -14.84
C THR A 140 -3.53 8.67 -14.68
N VAL A 141 -2.52 8.01 -14.08
CA VAL A 141 -2.57 6.56 -13.84
C VAL A 141 -3.72 6.20 -12.89
N ALA A 142 -3.90 6.92 -11.78
CA ALA A 142 -4.96 6.64 -10.82
C ALA A 142 -6.36 6.79 -11.44
N LYS A 143 -6.58 7.80 -12.29
CA LYS A 143 -7.85 7.95 -13.04
C LYS A 143 -8.13 6.74 -13.92
N ALA A 144 -7.11 6.23 -14.63
CA ALA A 144 -7.24 5.03 -15.45
C ALA A 144 -7.51 3.78 -14.59
N GLN A 145 -6.85 3.63 -13.44
CA GLN A 145 -7.09 2.51 -12.53
C GLN A 145 -8.51 2.54 -11.93
N VAL A 146 -9.00 3.70 -11.52
CA VAL A 146 -10.39 3.85 -11.04
C VAL A 146 -11.37 3.46 -12.13
N GLN A 147 -11.15 3.94 -13.36
CA GLN A 147 -11.99 3.57 -14.50
C GLN A 147 -12.00 2.06 -14.71
N GLN A 148 -10.83 1.43 -14.72
CA GLN A 148 -10.67 -0.01 -14.89
C GLN A 148 -11.40 -0.79 -13.79
N LEU A 149 -11.14 -0.46 -12.53
CA LEU A 149 -11.70 -1.17 -11.39
C LEU A 149 -13.21 -0.99 -11.26
N ARG A 150 -13.73 0.22 -11.50
CA ARG A 150 -15.18 0.49 -11.37
C ARG A 150 -15.98 0.01 -12.57
N GLN A 151 -15.54 0.31 -13.79
CA GLN A 151 -16.35 0.12 -14.99
C GLN A 151 -16.19 -1.28 -15.58
N HIS A 152 -14.97 -1.80 -15.59
CA HIS A 152 -14.66 -3.08 -16.22
C HIS A 152 -14.68 -4.23 -15.21
N GLU A 153 -13.99 -4.06 -14.08
CA GLU A 153 -13.95 -5.08 -13.02
C GLU A 153 -15.17 -5.07 -12.10
N ARG A 154 -16.01 -4.02 -12.18
CA ARG A 154 -17.23 -3.87 -11.37
C ARG A 154 -16.96 -3.97 -9.87
N CYS A 155 -15.89 -3.33 -9.40
CA CYS A 155 -15.51 -3.30 -7.99
C CYS A 155 -16.46 -2.42 -7.16
N ASP A 156 -16.92 -2.98 -6.05
CA ASP A 156 -17.69 -2.29 -5.01
C ASP A 156 -16.80 -1.36 -4.19
N MET A 157 -15.50 -1.65 -4.06
CA MET A 157 -14.56 -0.76 -3.38
C MET A 157 -13.28 -0.60 -4.19
N VAL A 158 -12.70 0.60 -4.17
CA VAL A 158 -11.37 0.88 -4.76
C VAL A 158 -10.43 1.40 -3.68
N ILE A 159 -9.34 0.67 -3.47
CA ILE A 159 -8.26 0.99 -2.54
C ILE A 159 -6.99 1.33 -3.34
N CYS A 160 -6.33 2.42 -2.97
CA CYS A 160 -5.00 2.77 -3.44
C CYS A 160 -3.96 2.48 -2.36
N LEU A 161 -2.99 1.61 -2.63
CA LEU A 161 -1.77 1.49 -1.86
C LEU A 161 -0.79 2.54 -2.37
N SER A 162 -0.65 3.64 -1.64
CA SER A 162 0.14 4.77 -2.09
C SER A 162 1.43 4.89 -1.29
N HIS A 163 2.54 5.04 -2.00
CA HIS A 163 3.79 5.49 -1.41
C HIS A 163 4.13 6.94 -1.80
N LEU A 164 3.15 7.75 -2.23
CA LEU A 164 3.41 9.14 -2.62
C LEU A 164 3.75 10.04 -1.43
N GLY A 165 3.29 9.69 -0.23
CA GLY A 165 3.39 10.53 0.96
C GLY A 165 2.08 11.27 1.24
N TYR A 166 1.80 11.51 2.52
CA TYR A 166 0.54 12.08 2.97
C TYR A 166 0.34 13.54 2.52
N LYS A 167 1.31 14.42 2.77
CA LYS A 167 1.22 15.85 2.44
C LYS A 167 2.59 16.46 2.22
N TYR A 168 2.74 17.22 1.15
CA TYR A 168 3.86 18.13 0.90
C TYR A 168 3.40 19.57 0.69
N GLU A 169 4.30 20.50 0.94
CA GLU A 169 4.13 21.89 0.50
C GLU A 169 4.43 22.02 -1.01
N GLY A 170 3.78 22.97 -1.68
CA GLY A 170 3.93 23.22 -3.11
C GLY A 170 3.25 22.20 -4.03
N GLU A 171 3.74 22.08 -5.26
CA GLU A 171 3.08 21.35 -6.36
C GLU A 171 3.36 19.85 -6.39
N LYS A 172 4.28 19.34 -5.56
CA LYS A 172 4.59 17.90 -5.51
C LYS A 172 3.31 17.14 -5.15
N ILE A 173 2.97 16.15 -5.97
CA ILE A 173 1.80 15.31 -5.74
C ILE A 173 1.97 14.48 -4.45
N ASP A 174 0.91 14.40 -3.67
CA ASP A 174 0.77 13.64 -2.43
C ASP A 174 -0.63 13.03 -2.37
N ASP A 175 -0.91 12.23 -1.34
CA ASP A 175 -2.17 11.52 -1.17
C ASP A 175 -3.37 12.48 -1.09
N ARG A 176 -3.23 13.62 -0.41
CA ARG A 176 -4.32 14.61 -0.28
C ARG A 176 -4.63 15.27 -1.61
N LYS A 177 -3.60 15.68 -2.37
CA LYS A 177 -3.76 16.27 -3.70
C LYS A 177 -4.27 15.24 -4.71
N LEU A 178 -3.87 13.96 -4.59
CA LEU A 178 -4.38 12.87 -5.43
C LEU A 178 -5.89 12.68 -5.18
N ALA A 179 -6.30 12.54 -3.93
CA ALA A 179 -7.71 12.38 -3.55
C ALA A 179 -8.58 13.58 -4.00
N ALA A 180 -8.04 14.79 -3.93
CA ALA A 180 -8.74 16.00 -4.40
C ALA A 180 -8.91 16.05 -5.93
N GLN A 181 -8.10 15.32 -6.70
CA GLN A 181 -8.09 15.34 -8.17
C GLN A 181 -8.68 14.08 -8.81
N VAL A 182 -8.82 12.99 -8.05
CA VAL A 182 -9.25 11.67 -8.55
C VAL A 182 -10.43 11.17 -7.74
N GLY A 183 -11.64 11.28 -8.32
CA GLY A 183 -12.85 10.71 -7.72
C GLY A 183 -12.93 9.20 -7.94
N GLY A 184 -13.63 8.49 -7.05
CA GLY A 184 -13.91 7.05 -7.15
C GLY A 184 -12.95 6.13 -6.39
N ILE A 185 -11.90 6.68 -5.76
CA ILE A 185 -11.04 5.99 -4.79
C ILE A 185 -11.72 6.08 -3.42
N ASP A 186 -12.03 4.97 -2.75
CA ASP A 186 -12.68 5.03 -1.43
C ASP A 186 -11.66 5.20 -0.30
N LEU A 187 -10.50 4.57 -0.45
CA LEU A 187 -9.45 4.54 0.57
C LEU A 187 -8.06 4.64 -0.06
N ILE A 188 -7.24 5.55 0.45
CA ILE A 188 -5.81 5.60 0.23
C ILE A 188 -5.12 5.14 1.52
N LEU A 189 -4.33 4.07 1.42
CA LEU A 189 -3.41 3.64 2.47
C LEU A 189 -2.02 4.15 2.12
N GLY A 190 -1.60 5.21 2.82
CA GLY A 190 -0.39 5.98 2.51
C GLY A 190 0.89 5.46 3.17
N GLY A 191 2.03 5.75 2.56
CA GLY A 191 3.40 5.44 3.00
C GLY A 191 4.31 6.66 2.98
N HIS A 192 5.62 6.45 2.97
CA HIS A 192 6.69 7.45 2.76
C HIS A 192 6.88 8.55 3.84
N THR A 193 5.87 9.38 4.13
CA THR A 193 6.02 10.53 5.06
C THR A 193 6.00 10.15 6.54
N HIS A 194 5.88 8.85 6.84
CA HIS A 194 5.85 8.29 8.20
C HIS A 194 4.82 8.96 9.13
N THR A 195 3.70 9.43 8.56
CA THR A 195 2.71 10.21 9.28
C THR A 195 1.92 9.33 10.24
N PHE A 196 1.82 9.76 11.50
CA PHE A 196 0.95 9.12 12.51
C PHE A 196 -0.40 9.82 12.52
N MET A 197 -1.41 9.19 11.94
CA MET A 197 -2.77 9.72 11.94
C MET A 197 -3.58 9.11 13.09
N PRO A 198 -4.28 9.91 13.92
CA PRO A 198 -5.14 9.38 14.98
C PRO A 198 -6.44 8.76 14.42
N ALA A 199 -6.86 9.17 13.23
CA ALA A 199 -7.99 8.64 12.48
C ALA A 199 -7.81 8.94 10.98
N PRO A 200 -8.49 8.23 10.07
CA PRO A 200 -8.48 8.54 8.65
C PRO A 200 -8.99 9.95 8.36
N GLU A 201 -8.31 10.68 7.46
CA GLU A 201 -8.75 12.01 7.00
C GLU A 201 -9.69 11.85 5.79
N PRO A 202 -10.89 12.45 5.80
CA PRO A 202 -11.74 12.51 4.62
C PRO A 202 -11.32 13.68 3.71
N ILE A 203 -11.06 13.40 2.44
CA ILE A 203 -10.83 14.41 1.40
C ILE A 203 -11.96 14.35 0.37
N THR A 204 -12.57 15.50 0.10
CA THR A 204 -13.59 15.63 -0.95
C THR A 204 -12.91 15.89 -2.29
N GLY A 205 -13.11 14.98 -3.24
CA GLY A 205 -12.62 15.07 -4.60
C GLY A 205 -13.69 15.50 -5.61
N PRO A 206 -13.47 15.26 -6.91
CA PRO A 206 -14.41 15.59 -7.97
C PRO A 206 -15.78 14.93 -7.75
N ASN A 207 -16.84 15.63 -8.16
CA ASN A 207 -18.24 15.19 -8.04
C ASN A 207 -18.70 14.92 -6.59
N GLY A 208 -18.00 15.47 -5.59
CA GLY A 208 -18.33 15.28 -4.17
C GLY A 208 -17.96 13.91 -3.61
N HIS A 209 -17.20 13.09 -4.37
CA HIS A 209 -16.72 11.80 -3.88
C HIS A 209 -15.76 11.99 -2.72
N VAL A 210 -15.94 11.25 -1.63
CA VAL A 210 -15.08 11.33 -0.44
C VAL A 210 -14.11 10.16 -0.44
N THR A 211 -12.82 10.47 -0.40
CA THR A 211 -11.74 9.49 -0.22
C THR A 211 -11.24 9.56 1.22
N LEU A 212 -11.12 8.42 1.90
CA LEU A 212 -10.43 8.35 3.20
C LEU A 212 -8.93 8.16 2.97
N ILE A 213 -8.10 8.89 3.71
CA ILE A 213 -6.64 8.72 3.70
C ILE A 213 -6.20 8.26 5.09
N ASN A 214 -5.38 7.23 5.16
CA ASN A 214 -4.84 6.77 6.43
C ASN A 214 -3.38 6.32 6.33
N GLN A 215 -2.59 6.68 7.34
CA GLN A 215 -1.21 6.23 7.54
C GLN A 215 -0.95 6.05 9.04
N VAL A 216 -0.25 4.97 9.40
CA VAL A 216 -0.03 4.57 10.81
C VAL A 216 1.42 4.66 11.25
N GLY A 217 2.20 5.54 10.62
CA GLY A 217 3.60 5.75 10.92
C GLY A 217 4.54 4.79 10.18
N TRP A 218 5.50 4.21 10.90
CA TRP A 218 6.63 3.45 10.34
C TRP A 218 7.14 2.37 11.31
N SER A 219 8.13 1.56 10.90
CA SER A 219 8.72 0.45 11.68
C SER A 219 7.73 -0.64 12.12
N GLY A 220 6.51 -0.59 11.58
CA GLY A 220 5.32 -1.30 12.05
C GLY A 220 5.22 -1.39 13.57
N ILE A 221 5.42 -0.24 14.22
CA ILE A 221 5.10 -0.03 15.63
C ILE A 221 3.59 0.09 15.85
N ASN A 222 2.82 0.31 14.79
CA ASN A 222 1.37 0.27 14.76
C ASN A 222 0.87 -0.62 13.63
N LEU A 223 -0.35 -1.15 13.81
CA LEU A 223 -1.17 -1.78 12.78
C LEU A 223 -2.44 -0.97 12.63
N GLY A 224 -2.71 -0.47 11.42
CA GLY A 224 -3.98 0.19 11.11
C GLY A 224 -5.08 -0.84 10.89
N ARG A 225 -6.26 -0.60 11.47
CA ARG A 225 -7.48 -1.36 11.19
C ARG A 225 -8.58 -0.38 10.81
N ILE A 226 -9.19 -0.60 9.65
CA ILE A 226 -10.37 0.16 9.22
C ILE A 226 -11.43 -0.88 8.86
N ASP A 227 -12.58 -0.78 9.53
CA ASP A 227 -13.71 -1.67 9.33
C ASP A 227 -14.70 -1.00 8.38
N PHE A 228 -15.23 -1.76 7.42
CA PHE A 228 -16.21 -1.29 6.44
C PHE A 228 -17.44 -2.19 6.45
N ASP A 229 -18.63 -1.60 6.41
CA ASP A 229 -19.85 -2.34 6.04
C ASP A 229 -20.05 -2.22 4.53
N MET A 230 -19.95 -3.35 3.84
CA MET A 230 -20.06 -3.43 2.40
C MET A 230 -21.18 -4.39 2.00
N ARG A 231 -21.97 -3.97 1.01
CA ARG A 231 -22.93 -4.81 0.32
C ARG A 231 -22.68 -4.70 -1.17
N ARG A 232 -22.77 -5.81 -1.89
CA ARG A 232 -22.59 -5.84 -3.34
C ARG A 232 -23.51 -4.82 -4.02
N GLY A 233 -22.95 -3.96 -4.87
CA GLY A 233 -23.66 -2.91 -5.59
C GLY A 233 -24.11 -1.72 -4.75
N ALA A 234 -23.85 -1.70 -3.43
CA ALA A 234 -24.19 -0.58 -2.58
C ALA A 234 -23.06 0.46 -2.57
N GLN A 235 -23.41 1.70 -2.93
CA GLN A 235 -22.55 2.87 -2.81
C GLN A 235 -23.28 3.99 -2.06
N PRO A 236 -22.56 4.82 -1.26
CA PRO A 236 -21.13 4.75 -0.98
C PRO A 236 -20.77 3.64 0.02
N VAL A 237 -19.58 3.06 -0.11
CA VAL A 237 -18.97 2.22 0.93
C VAL A 237 -18.69 3.08 2.17
N ARG A 238 -19.10 2.63 3.36
CA ARG A 238 -18.96 3.40 4.61
C ARG A 238 -18.04 2.68 5.59
N ALA A 239 -17.03 3.40 6.07
CA ALA A 239 -16.25 2.96 7.21
C ALA A 239 -17.13 2.98 8.47
N THR A 240 -17.11 1.90 9.23
CA THR A 240 -17.84 1.76 10.50
C THR A 240 -16.93 1.96 11.71
N GLY A 241 -15.61 1.87 11.52
CA GLY A 241 -14.62 2.11 12.56
C GLY A 241 -13.22 2.25 11.99
N ALA A 242 -12.34 2.93 12.73
CA ALA A 242 -10.92 2.99 12.44
C ALA A 242 -10.12 2.99 13.75
N LEU A 243 -9.09 2.16 13.81
CA LEU A 243 -8.23 1.99 14.98
C LEU A 243 -6.77 2.01 14.55
N VAL A 244 -5.93 2.60 15.39
CA VAL A 244 -4.49 2.45 15.35
C VAL A 244 -4.11 1.54 16.51
N LEU A 245 -3.66 0.33 16.20
CA LEU A 245 -3.33 -0.69 17.18
C LEU A 245 -1.83 -0.69 17.42
N PRO A 246 -1.33 -0.27 18.60
CA PRO A 246 0.09 -0.34 18.90
C PRO A 246 0.56 -1.81 18.90
N VAL A 247 1.66 -2.08 18.22
CA VAL A 247 2.31 -3.40 18.23
C VAL A 247 3.19 -3.46 19.47
N SER A 248 2.61 -3.72 20.64
CA SER A 248 3.32 -3.81 21.91
C SER A 248 3.47 -5.25 22.39
N ALA A 249 4.26 -5.44 23.45
CA ALA A 249 4.51 -6.75 24.06
C ALA A 249 3.33 -7.33 24.87
N THR A 250 2.16 -6.70 24.88
CA THR A 250 1.05 -7.04 25.78
C THR A 250 -0.11 -7.65 25.01
N CYS A 251 -0.28 -8.97 25.18
CA CYS A 251 -1.58 -9.63 25.14
C CYS A 251 -2.33 -9.37 26.46
#